data_AF-A0A952GBK8-F1
#
_entry.id   AF-A0A952GBK8-F1
#
_cell.length_a   1.000
_cell.length_b   1.000
_cell.length_c   1.000
_cell.angle_alpha   90.00
_cell.angle_beta   90.00
_cell.angle_gamma   90.00
#
_symmetry.space_group_name_H-M   'P 1'
#
loop_
_entity.id
_entity.type
_entity.pdbx_description
1 polymer ?
#
loop_
_entity_poly.entity_id
_entity_poly.type
_entity_poly.pdbx_seq_one_letter_code
_entity_poly.pdbx_strand_id
1 'polypeptide(L)'
;MGLDIRFPLGLMFLVTGGLMTVYGFFTRGSAIYQKSLGDNLNIEWGIVMFLFGALMWYLGKRQSWKNDPVNPRPWERPQYPH
;
A
#
# COMPACT_ATOMS: atom_id res chain seq x y z
N MET A 1 10.91 16.18 6.29
CA MET A 1 11.06 14.71 6.25
C MET A 1 10.03 14.16 5.27
N GLY A 2 10.45 13.73 4.07
CA GLY A 2 9.52 13.18 3.08
C GLY A 2 9.05 11.81 3.54
N LEU A 3 7.81 11.72 4.05
CA LEU A 3 7.17 10.45 4.38
C LEU A 3 7.11 9.59 3.10
N ASP A 4 7.58 8.33 3.14
CA ASP A 4 7.35 7.44 1.99
C ASP A 4 5.86 7.26 1.81
N ILE A 5 5.31 7.74 0.70
CA ILE A 5 3.90 7.57 0.37
C ILE A 5 3.49 6.10 0.26
N ARG A 6 4.46 5.19 0.03
CA ARG A 6 4.22 3.74 -0.03
C ARG A 6 3.74 3.18 1.30
N PHE A 7 4.19 3.76 2.42
CA PHE A 7 3.83 3.29 3.75
C PHE A 7 2.34 3.54 4.09
N PRO A 8 1.80 4.79 4.07
CA PRO A 8 0.39 5.04 4.34
C PRO A 8 -0.51 4.43 3.26
N LEU A 9 -0.09 4.45 1.99
CA LEU A 9 -0.86 3.85 0.90
C LEU A 9 -0.97 2.32 1.06
N GLY A 10 0.13 1.64 1.36
CA GLY A 10 0.15 0.19 1.61
C GLY A 10 -0.76 -0.19 2.78
N LEU A 11 -0.78 0.61 3.84
CA LEU A 11 -1.63 0.39 5.01
C LEU A 11 -3.12 0.51 4.67
N MET A 12 -3.51 1.49 3.85
CA MET A 12 -4.89 1.64 3.37
C MET A 12 -5.35 0.42 2.56
N PHE A 13 -4.55 -0.01 1.58
CA PHE A 13 -4.87 -1.20 0.78
C PHE A 13 -4.93 -2.48 1.61
N LEU A 14 -4.05 -2.63 2.59
CA LEU A 14 -4.02 -3.80 3.46
C LEU A 14 -5.26 -3.86 4.36
N VAL A 15 -5.68 -2.74 4.94
CA VAL A 15 -6.89 -2.68 5.78
C VAL A 15 -8.15 -2.90 4.94
N THR A 16 -8.31 -2.16 3.85
CA THR A 16 -9.50 -2.26 3.00
C THR A 16 -9.60 -3.63 2.31
N GLY A 17 -8.49 -4.15 1.78
CA GLY A 17 -8.45 -5.48 1.17
C GLY A 17 -8.73 -6.60 2.19
N GLY A 18 -8.22 -6.47 3.42
CA GLY A 18 -8.53 -7.37 4.52
C GLY A 18 -10.01 -7.37 4.88
N LEU A 19 -10.61 -6.17 5.02
CA LEU A 19 -12.05 -6.00 5.25
C LEU A 19 -12.89 -6.64 4.15
N MET A 20 -12.56 -6.39 2.88
CA MET A 20 -13.27 -6.98 1.74
C MET A 20 -13.14 -8.51 1.71
N THR A 21 -11.95 -9.05 2.00
CA THR A 21 -11.72 -10.49 2.04
C THR A 21 -12.54 -11.17 3.16
N VAL A 22 -12.53 -10.59 4.37
CA VAL A 22 -13.29 -11.10 5.51
C VAL A 22 -14.79 -11.00 5.25
N TYR A 23 -15.27 -9.84 4.77
CA TYR A 23 -16.66 -9.65 4.41
C TYR A 23 -17.12 -10.63 3.32
N GLY A 24 -16.31 -10.77 2.27
CA GLY A 24 -16.57 -11.71 1.19
C GLY A 24 -16.59 -13.16 1.66
N PHE A 25 -15.75 -13.52 2.63
CA PHE A 25 -15.76 -14.85 3.25
C PHE A 25 -17.07 -15.14 3.98
N PHE A 26 -17.56 -14.19 4.79
CA PHE A 26 -18.83 -14.35 5.52
C PHE A 26 -20.06 -14.30 4.63
N THR A 27 -20.00 -13.60 3.50
CA THR A 27 -21.15 -13.45 2.59
C THR A 27 -21.22 -14.52 1.51
N ARG A 28 -20.29 -15.49 1.46
CA ARG A 28 -20.25 -16.59 0.47
C ARG A 28 -21.64 -17.23 0.26
N GLY A 29 -22.09 -17.27 -1.00
CA GLY A 29 -23.39 -17.85 -1.38
C GLY A 29 -24.60 -16.92 -1.19
N SER A 30 -24.39 -15.67 -0.77
CA SER A 30 -25.46 -14.69 -0.67
C SER A 30 -25.98 -14.24 -2.04
N ALA A 31 -27.28 -13.92 -2.10
CA ALA A 31 -27.94 -13.40 -3.30
C ALA A 31 -27.33 -12.09 -3.84
N ILE A 32 -26.51 -11.41 -3.03
CA ILE A 32 -25.76 -10.21 -3.42
C ILE A 32 -24.86 -10.48 -4.63
N TYR A 33 -24.34 -11.71 -4.78
CA TYR A 33 -23.44 -12.11 -5.86
C TYR A 33 -24.14 -12.46 -7.18
N GLN A 34 -25.48 -12.52 -7.22
CA GLN A 34 -26.19 -12.75 -8.47
C GLN A 34 -25.96 -11.62 -9.48
N LYS A 35 -25.70 -10.39 -9.01
CA LYS A 35 -25.30 -9.26 -9.85
C LYS A 35 -23.90 -9.42 -10.46
N SER A 36 -23.09 -10.32 -9.90
CA SER A 36 -21.72 -10.62 -10.30
C SER A 36 -21.61 -11.98 -11.01
N LEU A 37 -22.71 -12.48 -11.60
CA LEU A 37 -22.79 -13.81 -12.20
C LEU A 37 -22.51 -14.98 -11.23
N GLY A 38 -22.60 -14.75 -9.93
CA GLY A 38 -22.31 -15.74 -8.88
C GLY A 38 -20.89 -15.67 -8.32
N ASP A 39 -20.02 -14.83 -8.89
CA ASP A 39 -18.63 -14.71 -8.45
C ASP A 39 -18.47 -13.78 -7.24
N ASN A 40 -17.59 -14.19 -6.32
CA ASN A 40 -17.35 -13.47 -5.08
C ASN A 40 -16.27 -12.40 -5.27
N LEU A 41 -16.64 -11.32 -5.96
CA LEU A 41 -15.76 -10.17 -6.22
C LEU A 41 -15.13 -9.58 -4.96
N ASN A 42 -15.80 -9.67 -3.80
CA ASN A 42 -15.26 -9.17 -2.53
C ASN A 42 -14.01 -9.95 -2.10
N ILE A 43 -14.00 -11.28 -2.30
CA ILE A 43 -12.83 -12.11 -2.01
C ILE A 43 -11.75 -11.92 -3.07
N GLU A 44 -12.11 -11.97 -4.36
CA GLU A 44 -11.14 -11.88 -5.45
C GLU A 44 -10.37 -10.56 -5.41
N TRP A 45 -11.09 -9.43 -5.41
CA TRP A 45 -10.47 -8.11 -5.33
C TRP A 45 -9.90 -7.80 -3.95
N GLY A 46 -10.53 -8.30 -2.89
CA GLY A 46 -10.02 -8.18 -1.52
C GLY A 46 -8.63 -8.79 -1.37
N ILE A 47 -8.42 -10.01 -1.90
CA ILE A 47 -7.13 -10.70 -1.88
C ILE A 47 -6.08 -9.93 -2.70
N VAL A 48 -6.44 -9.48 -3.91
CA VAL A 48 -5.52 -8.71 -4.76
C VAL A 48 -5.07 -7.43 -4.06
N MET A 49 -6.00 -6.66 -3.49
CA MET A 49 -5.70 -5.44 -2.74
C MET A 49 -4.88 -5.72 -1.48
N PHE A 50 -5.19 -6.80 -0.75
CA PHE A 50 -4.47 -7.18 0.46
C PHE A 50 -3.01 -7.54 0.18
N LEU A 51 -2.76 -8.36 -0.85
CA LEU A 51 -1.40 -8.75 -1.27
C LEU A 51 -0.60 -7.54 -1.75
N PHE A 52 -1.23 -6.66 -2.54
CA PHE A 52 -0.60 -5.44 -3.03
C PHE A 52 -0.25 -4.47 -1.88
N GLY A 53 -1.17 -4.26 -0.94
CA GLY A 53 -0.95 -3.46 0.26
C GLY A 53 0.18 -4.00 1.14
N ALA A 54 0.21 -5.33 1.35
CA ALA A 54 1.26 -6.01 2.10
C ALA A 54 2.65 -5.81 1.47
N LEU A 55 2.74 -5.93 0.14
CA LEU A 55 3.98 -5.70 -0.60
C LEU A 55 4.46 -4.25 -0.43
N MET A 56 3.59 -3.27 -0.64
CA MET A 56 3.96 -1.85 -0.50
C MET A 56 4.34 -1.49 0.93
N TRP A 57 3.62 -2.00 1.93
CA TRP A 57 3.94 -1.78 3.34
C TRP A 57 5.32 -2.36 3.69
N TYR A 58 5.61 -3.57 3.20
CA TYR A 58 6.92 -4.21 3.38
C TYR A 58 8.06 -3.41 2.74
N LEU A 59 7.87 -2.93 1.52
CA LEU A 59 8.85 -2.11 0.80
C LEU A 59 9.05 -0.73 1.47
N GLY A 60 7.97 -0.09 1.92
CA GLY A 60 8.01 1.20 2.61
C GLY A 60 8.70 1.15 3.97
N LYS A 61 8.65 -0.01 4.65
CA LYS A 61 9.38 -0.22 5.92
C LYS A 61 10.90 -0.21 5.75
N ARG A 62 11.43 -0.47 4.56
CA ARG A 62 12.88 -0.52 4.26
C ARG A 62 13.50 0.83 3.91
N GLN A 63 12.88 1.95 4.27
CA GLN A 63 13.32 3.29 3.89
C GLN A 63 14.49 3.85 4.73
N SER A 64 15.57 3.09 4.89
CA SER A 64 16.77 3.53 5.64
C SER A 64 17.85 4.20 4.77
N TRP A 65 17.57 4.61 3.52
CA TRP A 65 18.64 4.86 2.52
C TRP A 65 18.69 6.27 1.90
N LYS A 66 18.08 7.33 2.46
CA LYS A 66 18.06 8.61 1.71
C LYS A 66 18.10 9.96 2.43
N ASN A 67 18.49 10.01 3.70
CA ASN A 67 18.93 11.26 4.33
C ASN A 67 20.27 10.98 5.01
N ASP A 68 21.33 10.90 4.22
CA ASP A 68 22.68 10.90 4.78
C ASP A 68 23.02 12.37 5.08
N PRO A 69 23.04 12.81 6.35
CA PRO A 69 23.37 14.19 6.68
C PRO A 69 24.82 14.54 6.31
N VAL A 70 25.65 13.52 6.02
CA VAL A 70 27.08 13.67 5.72
C VAL A 70 27.31 14.07 4.26
N ASN A 71 26.41 13.76 3.33
CA ASN A 71 26.61 14.03 1.91
C ASN A 71 25.44 14.83 1.31
N PRO A 72 25.43 16.17 1.49
CA PRO A 72 24.42 17.03 0.88
C PRO A 72 24.47 16.91 -0.65
N ARG A 73 23.31 17.08 -1.29
CA ARG A 73 23.20 16.95 -2.75
C ARG A 73 24.08 18.01 -3.42
N PRO A 74 24.61 17.76 -4.64
CA PRO A 74 25.52 18.69 -5.30
C PRO A 74 25.05 20.15 -5.38
N TRP A 75 23.74 20.38 -5.46
CA TRP A 75 23.10 21.69 -5.50
C TRP A 75 22.70 22.27 -4.13
N GLU A 76 22.81 21.50 -3.04
CA GLU A 76 22.65 21.97 -1.65
C GLU A 76 23.98 22.49 -1.08
N ARG A 77 25.08 22.36 -1.83
CA ARG A 77 26.38 22.89 -1.44
C ARG A 77 26.33 24.42 -1.51
N PRO A 78 26.78 25.16 -0.49
CA PRO A 78 26.92 26.60 -0.59
C PRO A 78 27.87 26.91 -1.75
N GLN A 79 27.38 27.60 -2.77
CA GLN A 79 28.24 28.19 -3.78
C GLN A 79 28.91 29.40 -3.14
N TYR A 80 30.07 29.20 -2.52
CA TYR A 80 30.86 30.30 -2.01
C TYR A 80 31.31 31.17 -3.21
N PRO A 81 31.01 32.48 -3.22
CA PRO A 81 31.69 33.39 -4.11
C PRO A 81 33.11 33.58 -3.55
N HIS A 82 34.11 33.21 -4.34
CA HIS A 82 35.51 33.56 -4.09
C HIS A 82 35.75 35.05 -4.37
#